data_AF-A0A5N6E8N4-F1
#
_entry.id   AF-A0A5N6E8N4-F1
#
_cell.length_a   1.000
_cell.length_b   1.000
_cell.length_c   1.000
_cell.angle_alpha   90.00
_cell.angle_beta   90.00
_cell.angle_gamma   90.00
#
_symmetry.space_group_name_H-M   'P 1'
#
loop_
_entity.id
_entity.type
_entity.pdbx_description
1 polymer ?
#
loop_
_entity_poly.entity_id
_entity_poly.type
_entity_poly.pdbx_seq_one_letter_code
_entity_poly.pdbx_strand_id
1 'polypeptide(L)'
;MTISATPHISCPLHLEPNNNGVTRFITSKPSPYSYSSWPGFMASDITPPGSDPVTPLTPPPTEEKASPIVTKVLRLLRQHRQGYRPQRSWVEYTLKPNEYVDFTKLLGSDERLSGYVKDKVRYDYNPCGCRLTVRMPTAIHDTFCAKLAGEISNQLRQFENSGGSVADFAGQIEHFSTSRINLPVDSEDGELEYSTREPDASFGHPEAQYPGVVIEICYSQKRRDVAQLADEYILNTDGSIKAVVCVDIDYKQSQKATLSVWRPEYVKVEGKEYFQTTADVDAQTFRTDDGIPVEDTTLRLSLRDFATDPLLEKYADINQEVVITAQQLCAFLQSAEARQSAQKHHEGSVNTIRPGVLKRRRRITPSDATGSDDEPTSERATKRGRSDSDYHPSSLSGESTV
;
A
#
# COMPACT_ATOMS: atom_id res chain seq x y z
N MET A 1 7.18 60.47 58.47
CA MET A 1 5.84 60.55 57.86
C MET A 1 5.67 59.33 56.96
N THR A 2 4.67 58.49 57.26
CA THR A 2 3.94 57.56 56.36
C THR A 2 4.73 56.42 55.67
N ILE A 3 4.69 55.16 56.16
CA ILE A 3 3.67 54.08 56.02
C ILE A 3 3.63 53.53 54.57
N SER A 4 4.25 52.37 54.28
CA SER A 4 3.68 50.99 54.23
C SER A 4 2.66 50.76 53.10
N ALA A 5 2.90 49.76 52.25
CA ALA A 5 1.96 48.64 52.00
C ALA A 5 2.47 47.70 50.87
N THR A 6 2.69 46.44 51.25
CA THR A 6 2.59 45.23 50.42
C THR A 6 1.16 45.00 49.92
N PRO A 7 0.96 44.19 48.87
CA PRO A 7 -0.24 43.37 48.74
C PRO A 7 0.06 41.87 48.95
N HIS A 8 -0.61 41.32 49.94
CA HIS A 8 -1.00 39.91 50.08
C HIS A 8 -2.25 39.63 49.22
N ILE A 9 -2.65 38.34 49.14
CA ILE A 9 -3.93 37.73 48.68
C ILE A 9 -3.72 36.94 47.37
N SER A 10 -4.06 35.65 47.22
CA SER A 10 -4.58 34.62 48.12
C SER A 10 -4.44 33.26 47.43
N CYS A 11 -4.10 32.23 48.21
CA CYS A 11 -4.36 30.83 47.85
C CYS A 11 -5.86 30.52 48.00
N PRO A 12 -6.36 29.49 47.30
CA PRO A 12 -7.34 28.61 47.91
C PRO A 12 -6.91 27.13 47.85
N LEU A 13 -6.89 26.56 49.06
CA LEU A 13 -7.55 25.32 49.44
C LEU A 13 -7.15 24.01 48.75
N HIS A 14 -6.33 23.29 49.51
CA HIS A 14 -6.21 21.85 49.59
C HIS A 14 -7.59 21.18 49.81
N LEU A 15 -7.93 20.22 48.94
CA LEU A 15 -8.95 19.20 49.14
C LEU A 15 -8.35 17.87 48.66
N GLU A 16 -8.05 16.98 49.62
CA GLU A 16 -7.96 15.53 49.40
C GLU A 16 -9.17 14.89 50.10
N PRO A 17 -9.47 13.58 49.92
CA PRO A 17 -9.28 12.70 48.76
C PRO A 17 -10.63 12.05 48.37
N ASN A 18 -10.76 11.40 47.21
CA ASN A 18 -11.65 10.25 47.17
C ASN A 18 -11.28 9.19 46.13
N ASN A 19 -11.06 8.01 46.69
CA ASN A 19 -10.88 6.72 46.05
C ASN A 19 -12.24 6.27 45.48
N ASN A 20 -12.29 5.91 44.19
CA ASN A 20 -13.29 4.99 43.67
C ASN A 20 -12.81 4.45 42.32
N GLY A 21 -12.05 3.36 42.38
CA GLY A 21 -11.98 2.42 41.28
C GLY A 21 -13.34 1.78 41.07
N VAL A 22 -13.85 1.83 39.84
CA VAL A 22 -14.82 0.84 39.34
C VAL A 22 -14.49 0.57 37.88
N THR A 23 -13.78 -0.53 37.69
CA THR A 23 -13.71 -1.31 36.46
C THR A 23 -15.12 -1.63 35.98
N ARG A 24 -15.54 -1.15 34.81
CA ARG A 24 -16.76 -1.64 34.15
C ARG A 24 -16.41 -2.60 33.03
N PHE A 25 -16.38 -3.88 33.40
CA PHE A 25 -16.67 -4.98 32.49
C PHE A 25 -18.14 -4.86 32.05
N ILE A 26 -18.39 -4.77 30.75
CA ILE A 26 -19.73 -5.00 30.20
C ILE A 26 -19.78 -6.45 29.74
N THR A 27 -20.28 -7.31 30.63
CA THR A 27 -20.73 -8.66 30.30
C THR A 27 -22.14 -8.56 29.71
N SER A 28 -22.31 -8.88 28.43
CA SER A 28 -23.62 -9.12 27.84
C SER A 28 -24.11 -10.52 28.23
N LYS A 29 -25.22 -10.59 28.97
CA LYS A 29 -26.02 -11.82 29.11
C LYS A 29 -27.14 -11.82 28.07
N PRO A 30 -27.47 -12.97 27.45
CA PRO A 30 -28.57 -13.09 26.51
C PRO A 30 -29.91 -13.34 27.25
N SER A 31 -31.00 -12.82 26.68
CA SER A 31 -32.38 -13.12 27.11
C SER A 31 -33.06 -14.08 26.11
N PRO A 32 -33.94 -14.99 26.55
CA PRO A 32 -34.38 -16.15 25.78
C PRO A 32 -35.77 -15.99 25.14
N TYR A 33 -35.96 -16.57 23.96
CA TYR A 33 -37.27 -16.95 23.41
C TYR A 33 -37.09 -18.35 22.80
N SER A 34 -37.50 -19.42 23.48
CA SER A 34 -38.85 -19.99 23.58
C SER A 34 -39.31 -20.69 22.29
N TYR A 35 -39.31 -22.03 22.36
CA TYR A 35 -39.72 -23.02 21.37
C TYR A 35 -41.19 -23.44 21.60
N SER A 36 -41.95 -23.66 20.52
CA SER A 36 -43.12 -24.57 20.37
C SER A 36 -43.93 -24.11 19.14
N SER A 37 -44.57 -24.94 18.30
CA SER A 37 -45.02 -26.32 18.40
C SER A 37 -45.25 -26.91 16.99
N TRP A 38 -45.17 -28.23 16.90
CA TRP A 38 -45.80 -29.06 15.85
C TRP A 38 -47.05 -29.74 16.44
N PRO A 39 -48.03 -30.09 15.60
CA PRO A 39 -48.46 -31.50 15.46
C PRO A 39 -48.73 -31.85 13.97
N GLY A 40 -48.70 -33.07 13.43
CA GLY A 40 -48.65 -34.45 13.94
C GLY A 40 -49.72 -35.32 13.23
N PHE A 41 -49.29 -36.27 12.38
CA PHE A 41 -49.94 -37.58 12.02
C PHE A 41 -51.28 -37.59 11.19
N MET A 42 -51.62 -38.51 10.25
CA MET A 42 -51.17 -39.86 9.82
C MET A 42 -51.39 -40.20 8.32
N ALA A 43 -50.57 -41.16 7.86
CA ALA A 43 -50.59 -42.14 6.76
C ALA A 43 -51.91 -42.56 6.04
N SER A 44 -51.80 -42.91 4.74
CA SER A 44 -51.86 -44.30 4.23
C SER A 44 -51.73 -44.41 2.69
N ASP A 45 -50.80 -45.28 2.25
CA ASP A 45 -50.65 -46.10 1.04
C ASP A 45 -51.40 -45.80 -0.27
N ILE A 46 -50.68 -45.91 -1.40
CA ILE A 46 -50.90 -46.83 -2.55
C ILE A 46 -49.89 -46.47 -3.67
N THR A 47 -49.03 -47.43 -4.07
CA THR A 47 -48.18 -47.37 -5.28
C THR A 47 -48.89 -48.04 -6.46
N PRO A 48 -48.71 -47.56 -7.70
CA PRO A 48 -48.39 -48.47 -8.80
C PRO A 48 -47.25 -47.96 -9.72
N PRO A 49 -46.62 -48.87 -10.50
CA PRO A 49 -45.33 -48.64 -11.14
C PRO A 49 -45.48 -47.99 -12.53
N GLY A 50 -44.49 -47.20 -12.95
CA GLY A 50 -44.48 -46.66 -14.31
C GLY A 50 -43.31 -45.75 -14.63
N SER A 51 -42.25 -46.37 -15.15
CA SER A 51 -41.44 -45.89 -16.29
C SER A 51 -40.80 -44.51 -16.21
N ASP A 52 -39.50 -44.50 -15.95
CA ASP A 52 -38.60 -43.35 -16.09
C ASP A 52 -38.69 -42.69 -17.48
N PRO A 53 -38.89 -41.36 -17.55
CA PRO A 53 -38.21 -40.54 -18.54
C PRO A 53 -36.99 -39.92 -17.86
N VAL A 54 -35.80 -40.30 -18.34
CA VAL A 54 -34.53 -39.62 -18.02
C VAL A 54 -34.73 -38.12 -18.21
N THR A 55 -34.87 -37.41 -17.09
CA THR A 55 -34.75 -35.96 -17.02
C THR A 55 -33.34 -35.61 -17.48
N PRO A 56 -33.16 -34.62 -18.38
CA PRO A 56 -31.83 -34.14 -18.69
C PRO A 56 -31.24 -33.60 -17.40
N LEU A 57 -30.13 -34.21 -16.98
CA LEU A 57 -29.31 -33.79 -15.86
C LEU A 57 -29.17 -32.27 -15.89
N THR A 58 -29.75 -31.60 -14.90
CA THR A 58 -29.43 -30.23 -14.57
C THR A 58 -27.90 -30.14 -14.51
N PRO A 59 -27.24 -29.19 -15.20
CA PRO A 59 -25.81 -29.02 -15.03
C PRO A 59 -25.51 -28.79 -13.54
N PRO A 60 -24.33 -29.25 -13.05
CA PRO A 60 -23.95 -29.05 -11.66
C PRO A 60 -24.03 -27.57 -11.30
N PRO A 61 -24.23 -27.23 -10.01
CA PRO A 61 -24.43 -25.87 -9.57
C PRO A 61 -23.35 -24.99 -10.17
N THR A 62 -23.80 -24.07 -11.02
CA THR A 62 -23.02 -23.07 -11.71
C THR A 62 -21.89 -22.63 -10.80
N GLU A 63 -20.63 -22.89 -11.18
CA GLU A 63 -19.50 -22.11 -10.69
C GLU A 63 -19.97 -20.66 -10.75
N GLU A 64 -20.20 -20.05 -9.59
CA GLU A 64 -20.81 -18.74 -9.48
C GLU A 64 -19.98 -17.81 -10.35
N LYS A 65 -20.52 -17.47 -11.53
CA LYS A 65 -19.71 -16.83 -12.57
C LYS A 65 -19.28 -15.50 -12.00
N ALA A 66 -17.97 -15.36 -11.79
CA ALA A 66 -17.37 -14.16 -11.26
C ALA A 66 -17.99 -12.93 -11.91
N SER A 67 -18.37 -11.93 -11.10
CA SER A 67 -18.99 -10.71 -11.59
C SER A 67 -18.23 -10.15 -12.80
N PRO A 68 -18.92 -9.60 -13.82
CA PRO A 68 -18.27 -9.05 -15.00
C PRO A 68 -17.15 -8.04 -14.68
N ILE A 69 -17.30 -7.30 -13.58
CA ILE A 69 -16.28 -6.35 -13.12
C ILE A 69 -15.04 -7.07 -12.57
N VAL A 70 -15.22 -8.10 -11.74
CA VAL A 70 -14.12 -8.92 -11.20
C VAL A 70 -13.35 -9.58 -12.34
N THR A 71 -14.07 -10.14 -13.32
CA THR A 71 -13.47 -10.72 -14.53
C THR A 71 -12.67 -9.67 -15.32
N LYS A 72 -13.17 -8.44 -15.42
CA LYS A 72 -12.48 -7.33 -16.10
C LYS A 72 -11.20 -6.93 -15.38
N VAL A 73 -11.21 -6.84 -14.04
CA VAL A 73 -10.02 -6.54 -13.23
C VAL A 73 -8.98 -7.64 -13.39
N LEU A 74 -9.36 -8.91 -13.20
CA LEU A 74 -8.42 -10.05 -13.34
C LEU A 74 -7.83 -10.13 -14.76
N ARG A 75 -8.62 -9.80 -15.79
CA ARG A 75 -8.12 -9.71 -17.17
C ARG A 75 -7.07 -8.62 -17.33
N LEU A 76 -7.28 -7.43 -16.74
CA LEU A 76 -6.26 -6.36 -16.75
C LEU A 76 -4.95 -6.86 -16.13
N LEU A 77 -5.02 -7.50 -14.96
CA LEU A 77 -3.84 -8.00 -14.25
C LEU A 77 -3.10 -9.07 -15.06
N ARG A 78 -3.83 -10.00 -15.70
CA ARG A 78 -3.25 -11.03 -16.59
C ARG A 78 -2.57 -10.41 -17.81
N GLN A 79 -3.21 -9.43 -18.45
CA GLN A 79 -2.62 -8.71 -19.58
C GLN A 79 -1.33 -7.99 -19.14
N HIS A 80 -1.35 -7.35 -17.98
CA HIS A 80 -0.16 -6.68 -17.45
C HIS A 80 1.01 -7.63 -17.21
N ARG A 81 0.73 -8.79 -16.64
CA ARG A 81 1.71 -9.88 -16.47
C ARG A 81 2.30 -10.36 -17.80
N GLN A 82 1.51 -10.35 -18.87
CA GLN A 82 1.95 -10.70 -20.24
C GLN A 82 2.74 -9.58 -20.93
N GLY A 83 2.96 -8.45 -20.26
CA GLY A 83 3.72 -7.32 -20.78
C GLY A 83 2.88 -6.21 -21.42
N TYR A 84 1.55 -6.34 -21.44
CA TYR A 84 0.68 -5.25 -21.86
C TYR A 84 0.76 -4.11 -20.84
N ARG A 85 1.12 -2.91 -21.28
CA ARG A 85 1.16 -1.73 -20.41
C ARG A 85 -0.10 -0.92 -20.62
N PRO A 86 -0.97 -0.77 -19.60
CA PRO A 86 -2.15 0.06 -19.72
C PRO A 86 -1.74 1.51 -19.95
N GLN A 87 -2.54 2.24 -20.72
CA GLN A 87 -2.31 3.66 -21.01
C GLN A 87 -2.36 4.52 -19.75
N ARG A 88 -3.05 4.04 -18.70
CA ARG A 88 -3.11 4.65 -17.37
C ARG A 88 -2.42 3.73 -16.38
N SER A 89 -1.48 4.28 -15.62
CA SER A 89 -0.83 3.64 -14.46
C SER A 89 -1.75 3.57 -13.24
N TRP A 90 -2.92 4.22 -13.28
CA TRP A 90 -3.93 4.22 -12.23
C TRP A 90 -5.30 3.94 -12.83
N VAL A 91 -6.00 2.92 -12.33
CA VAL A 91 -7.33 2.51 -12.81
C VAL A 91 -8.24 2.22 -11.63
N GLU A 92 -9.43 2.82 -11.64
CA GLU A 92 -10.47 2.60 -10.63
C GLU A 92 -11.58 1.71 -11.16
N TYR A 93 -12.10 0.87 -10.29
CA TYR A 93 -13.24 0.00 -10.52
C TYR A 93 -14.21 0.13 -9.35
N THR A 94 -15.50 0.29 -9.66
CA THR A 94 -16.55 0.16 -8.65
C THR A 94 -16.76 -1.33 -8.38
N LEU A 95 -16.30 -1.80 -7.21
CA LEU A 95 -16.47 -3.17 -6.72
C LEU A 95 -17.20 -3.11 -5.38
N LYS A 96 -18.30 -3.85 -5.26
CA LYS A 96 -19.00 -4.02 -3.98
C LYS A 96 -18.19 -4.94 -3.04
N PRO A 97 -18.45 -4.92 -1.72
CA PRO A 97 -17.74 -5.77 -0.75
C PRO A 97 -17.74 -7.25 -1.11
N ASN A 98 -18.88 -7.81 -1.53
CA ASN A 98 -18.97 -9.20 -1.98
C ASN A 98 -18.14 -9.47 -3.25
N GLU A 99 -18.14 -8.55 -4.22
CA GLU A 99 -17.32 -8.65 -5.42
C GLU A 99 -15.83 -8.54 -5.12
N TYR A 100 -15.44 -7.77 -4.09
CA TYR A 100 -14.06 -7.71 -3.62
C TYR A 100 -13.60 -9.01 -2.94
N VAL A 101 -14.49 -9.65 -2.16
CA VAL A 101 -14.25 -10.99 -1.64
C VAL A 101 -14.05 -11.99 -2.78
N ASP A 102 -14.88 -11.95 -3.82
CA ASP A 102 -14.70 -12.80 -5.00
C ASP A 102 -13.40 -12.51 -5.74
N PHE A 103 -13.05 -11.22 -5.91
CA PHE A 103 -11.80 -10.80 -6.54
C PHE A 103 -10.58 -11.34 -5.79
N THR A 104 -10.54 -11.18 -4.47
CA THR A 104 -9.42 -11.66 -3.63
C THR A 104 -9.32 -13.17 -3.64
N LYS A 105 -10.45 -13.89 -3.56
CA LYS A 105 -10.52 -15.35 -3.67
C LYS A 105 -10.00 -15.84 -5.02
N LEU A 106 -10.50 -15.29 -6.12
CA LEU A 106 -10.11 -15.69 -7.48
C LEU A 106 -8.67 -15.32 -7.80
N LEU A 107 -8.18 -14.18 -7.31
CA LEU A 107 -6.77 -13.81 -7.41
C LEU A 107 -5.91 -14.80 -6.63
N GLY A 108 -6.33 -15.20 -5.42
CA GLY A 108 -5.65 -16.19 -4.58
C GLY A 108 -5.56 -17.58 -5.21
N SER A 109 -6.59 -18.00 -5.97
CA SER A 109 -6.61 -19.29 -6.67
C SER A 109 -5.62 -19.40 -7.83
N ASP A 110 -5.15 -18.28 -8.40
CA ASP A 110 -4.11 -18.25 -9.44
C ASP A 110 -2.78 -17.85 -8.81
N GLU A 111 -2.04 -18.82 -8.25
CA GLU A 111 -0.80 -18.58 -7.50
C GLU A 111 0.22 -17.74 -8.29
N ARG A 112 0.33 -17.98 -9.60
CA ARG A 112 1.25 -17.24 -10.48
C ARG A 112 0.81 -15.79 -10.69
N LEU A 113 -0.48 -15.55 -10.86
CA LEU A 113 -1.00 -14.19 -10.96
C LEU A 113 -0.94 -13.48 -9.60
N SER A 114 -1.30 -14.16 -8.51
CA SER A 114 -1.23 -13.66 -7.14
C SER A 114 0.19 -13.21 -6.78
N GLY A 115 1.19 -14.08 -7.00
CA GLY A 115 2.60 -13.75 -6.75
C GLY A 115 3.07 -12.57 -7.61
N TYR A 116 2.66 -12.52 -8.87
CA TYR A 116 2.96 -11.38 -9.74
C TYR A 116 2.33 -10.08 -9.25
N VAL A 117 1.05 -10.12 -8.84
CA VAL A 117 0.32 -8.94 -8.36
C VAL A 117 0.97 -8.43 -7.09
N LYS A 118 1.26 -9.29 -6.11
CA LYS A 118 1.97 -8.91 -4.87
C LYS A 118 3.31 -8.23 -5.12
N ASP A 119 4.02 -8.60 -6.19
CA ASP A 119 5.36 -8.09 -6.50
C ASP A 119 5.36 -6.88 -7.46
N LYS A 120 4.39 -6.79 -8.38
CA LYS A 120 4.44 -5.87 -9.54
C LYS A 120 3.25 -4.95 -9.69
N VAL A 121 2.25 -5.08 -8.83
CA VAL A 121 1.01 -4.30 -8.89
C VAL A 121 0.64 -3.84 -7.48
N ARG A 122 0.22 -2.59 -7.34
CA ARG A 122 -0.34 -2.10 -6.08
C ARG A 122 -1.84 -1.97 -6.23
N TYR A 123 -2.58 -2.31 -5.19
CA TYR A 123 -4.02 -2.08 -5.21
C TYR A 123 -4.57 -1.79 -3.82
N ASP A 124 -5.53 -0.88 -3.81
CA ASP A 124 -6.21 -0.38 -2.63
C ASP A 124 -7.70 -0.64 -2.76
N TYR A 125 -8.38 -0.92 -1.66
CA TYR A 125 -9.83 -1.11 -1.65
C TYR A 125 -10.45 -0.30 -0.52
N ASN A 126 -11.40 0.57 -0.88
CA ASN A 126 -12.23 1.33 0.03
C ASN A 126 -13.67 0.75 -0.01
N PRO A 127 -14.14 0.09 1.08
CA PRO A 127 -15.45 -0.53 1.13
C PRO A 127 -16.61 0.47 1.10
N CYS A 128 -16.51 1.58 1.83
CA CYS A 128 -17.54 2.63 1.86
C CYS A 128 -17.76 3.26 0.48
N GLY A 129 -16.68 3.45 -0.28
CA GLY A 129 -16.75 3.92 -1.65
C GLY A 129 -17.08 2.83 -2.69
N CYS A 130 -17.15 1.56 -2.27
CA CYS A 130 -17.20 0.39 -3.17
C CYS A 130 -16.15 0.50 -4.28
N ARG A 131 -14.90 0.83 -3.94
CA ARG A 131 -13.89 1.27 -4.91
C ARG A 131 -12.60 0.49 -4.77
N LEU A 132 -12.26 -0.24 -5.82
CA LEU A 132 -10.95 -0.87 -6.02
C LEU A 132 -10.10 0.03 -6.91
N THR A 133 -8.93 0.42 -6.41
CA THR A 133 -7.93 1.16 -7.16
C THR A 133 -6.77 0.24 -7.49
N VAL A 134 -6.42 0.13 -8.77
CA VAL A 134 -5.25 -0.62 -9.25
C VAL A 134 -4.21 0.38 -9.75
N ARG A 135 -3.02 0.30 -9.17
CA ARG A 135 -1.85 1.13 -9.47
C ARG A 135 -0.73 0.28 -10.05
N MET A 136 -0.15 0.76 -11.13
CA MET A 136 0.96 0.14 -11.84
C MET A 136 2.16 1.05 -11.67
N PRO A 137 3.04 0.79 -10.68
CA PRO A 137 4.22 1.59 -10.47
C PRO A 137 5.05 1.71 -11.76
N THR A 138 5.58 2.90 -11.98
CA THR A 138 6.48 3.17 -13.10
C THR A 138 7.89 3.33 -12.59
N ALA A 139 8.89 3.13 -13.45
CA ALA A 139 10.28 3.31 -13.06
C ALA A 139 10.59 4.69 -12.48
N ILE A 140 9.86 5.74 -12.90
CA ILE A 140 10.05 7.08 -12.35
C ILE A 140 9.52 7.14 -10.92
N HIS A 141 8.31 6.62 -10.69
CA HIS A 141 7.69 6.51 -9.37
C HIS A 141 8.59 5.74 -8.40
N ASP A 142 9.01 4.52 -8.75
CA ASP A 142 9.83 3.67 -7.88
C ASP A 142 11.18 4.34 -7.57
N THR A 143 11.84 4.91 -8.58
CA THR A 143 13.17 5.52 -8.41
C THR A 143 13.09 6.82 -7.63
N PHE A 144 12.08 7.65 -7.88
CA PHE A 144 11.86 8.90 -7.16
C PHE A 144 11.53 8.62 -5.69
N CYS A 145 10.56 7.73 -5.44
CA CYS A 145 10.17 7.34 -4.09
C CYS A 145 11.37 6.77 -3.30
N ALA A 146 12.15 5.87 -3.90
CA ALA A 146 13.33 5.30 -3.26
C ALA A 146 14.38 6.37 -2.89
N LYS A 147 14.57 7.40 -3.72
CA LYS A 147 15.49 8.50 -3.42
C LYS A 147 14.96 9.43 -2.33
N LEU A 148 13.67 9.75 -2.38
CA LEU A 148 13.01 10.56 -1.35
C LEU A 148 13.08 9.86 0.01
N ALA A 149 12.64 8.60 0.08
CA ALA A 149 12.71 7.80 1.30
C ALA A 149 14.15 7.59 1.79
N GLY A 150 15.09 7.42 0.86
CA GLY A 150 16.52 7.32 1.17
C GLY A 150 17.07 8.60 1.81
N GLU A 151 16.68 9.78 1.33
CA GLU A 151 17.10 11.05 1.90
C GLU A 151 16.51 11.28 3.30
N ILE A 152 15.23 10.95 3.51
CA ILE A 152 14.61 10.99 4.85
C ILE A 152 15.39 10.08 5.80
N SER A 153 15.67 8.84 5.38
CA SER A 153 16.45 7.87 6.18
C SER A 153 17.87 8.36 6.48
N ASN A 154 18.51 9.07 5.54
CA ASN A 154 19.84 9.63 5.74
C ASN A 154 19.83 10.72 6.80
N GLN A 155 18.84 11.62 6.78
CA GLN A 155 18.73 12.68 7.79
C GLN A 155 18.36 12.13 9.17
N LEU A 156 17.45 11.16 9.25
CA LEU A 156 17.15 10.45 10.50
C LEU A 156 18.41 9.81 11.12
N ARG A 157 19.26 9.18 10.29
CA ARG A 157 20.55 8.64 10.74
C ARG A 157 21.53 9.73 11.19
N GLN A 158 21.49 10.93 10.62
CA GLN A 158 22.32 12.04 11.10
C GLN A 158 21.87 12.50 12.50
N PHE A 159 20.56 12.53 12.75
CA PHE A 159 20.01 12.82 14.08
C PHE A 159 20.34 11.73 15.10
N GLU A 160 20.31 10.45 14.71
CA GLU A 160 20.79 9.34 15.56
C GLU A 160 22.25 9.55 16.03
N ASN A 161 23.08 10.25 15.24
CA ASN A 161 24.47 10.53 15.58
C ASN A 161 24.68 11.85 16.36
N SER A 162 23.63 12.64 16.64
CA SER A 162 23.77 13.95 17.30
C SER A 162 23.82 13.89 18.83
N GLY A 163 23.54 12.73 19.43
CA GLY A 163 23.42 12.53 20.88
C GLY A 163 22.14 13.12 21.51
N GLY A 164 21.86 12.71 22.75
CA GLY A 164 20.71 13.20 23.53
C GLY A 164 19.35 12.60 23.12
N SER A 165 18.26 13.23 23.58
CA SER A 165 16.87 12.82 23.32
C SER A 165 16.54 12.67 21.84
N VAL A 166 17.12 13.55 21.01
CA VAL A 166 17.00 13.55 19.55
C VAL A 166 17.55 12.26 18.95
N ALA A 167 18.74 11.85 19.38
CA ALA A 167 19.38 10.63 18.89
C ALA A 167 18.61 9.38 19.32
N ASP A 168 18.22 9.33 20.58
CA ASP A 168 17.44 8.22 21.15
C ASP A 168 16.11 8.02 20.42
N PHE A 169 15.42 9.11 20.07
CA PHE A 169 14.17 9.06 19.33
C PHE A 169 14.39 8.72 17.85
N ALA A 170 15.30 9.41 17.17
CA ALA A 170 15.55 9.20 15.74
C ALA A 170 16.03 7.78 15.43
N GLY A 171 16.84 7.18 16.30
CA GLY A 171 17.31 5.80 16.17
C GLY A 171 16.20 4.74 16.29
N GLN A 172 15.02 5.10 16.80
CA GLN A 172 13.86 4.21 16.88
C GLN A 172 12.92 4.33 15.68
N ILE A 173 13.11 5.32 14.80
CA ILE A 173 12.23 5.48 13.64
C ILE A 173 12.63 4.49 12.54
N GLU A 174 11.66 3.69 12.11
CA GLU A 174 11.84 2.69 11.07
C GLU A 174 11.17 3.12 9.75
N HIS A 175 11.75 2.67 8.65
CA HIS A 175 11.17 2.78 7.32
C HIS A 175 10.38 1.49 7.00
N PHE A 176 9.05 1.56 7.04
CA PHE A 176 8.17 0.42 6.76
C PHE A 176 7.92 0.19 5.26
N SER A 177 8.52 1.02 4.39
CA SER A 177 8.40 0.92 2.93
C SER A 177 6.92 0.84 2.49
N THR A 178 6.60 -0.10 1.61
CA THR A 178 5.25 -0.27 1.03
C THR A 178 4.37 -1.22 1.85
N SER A 179 4.56 -1.28 3.17
CA SER A 179 3.78 -2.17 4.03
C SER A 179 2.31 -1.80 3.98
N ARG A 180 1.45 -2.83 3.83
CA ARG A 180 0.00 -2.65 3.74
C ARG A 180 -0.57 -2.17 5.08
N ILE A 181 -1.39 -1.14 5.03
CA ILE A 181 -2.07 -0.53 6.17
C ILE A 181 -3.57 -0.85 6.08
N ASN A 182 -4.14 -1.31 7.19
CA ASN A 182 -5.58 -1.50 7.32
C ASN A 182 -6.14 -0.33 8.13
N LEU A 183 -6.86 0.57 7.49
CA LEU A 183 -7.47 1.74 8.09
C LEU A 183 -8.89 1.36 8.50
N PRO A 184 -9.29 1.52 9.77
CA PRO A 184 -10.66 1.26 10.17
C PRO A 184 -11.59 2.23 9.42
N VAL A 185 -12.83 1.83 9.22
CA VAL A 185 -13.82 2.70 8.59
C VAL A 185 -15.08 2.68 9.44
N ASP A 186 -15.61 3.86 9.72
CA ASP A 186 -16.87 4.00 10.43
C ASP A 186 -17.99 3.41 9.56
N SER A 187 -18.63 2.35 10.07
CA SER A 187 -19.81 1.75 9.45
C SER A 187 -21.05 2.11 10.27
N GLU A 188 -22.17 2.37 9.58
CA GLU A 188 -23.45 2.70 10.23
C GLU A 188 -24.00 1.52 11.05
N ASP A 189 -23.60 0.29 10.70
CA ASP A 189 -24.08 -0.96 11.30
C ASP A 189 -23.26 -1.40 12.54
N GLY A 190 -22.18 -0.68 12.89
CA GLY A 190 -21.32 -0.97 14.03
C GLY A 190 -20.36 -2.15 13.82
N GLU A 191 -20.32 -2.73 12.62
CA GLU A 191 -19.33 -3.73 12.22
C GLU A 191 -18.01 -3.04 11.84
N LEU A 192 -16.88 -3.53 12.38
CA LEU A 192 -15.57 -2.97 12.05
C LEU A 192 -15.16 -3.36 10.62
N GLU A 193 -15.27 -2.41 9.71
CA GLU A 193 -14.73 -2.54 8.35
C GLU A 193 -13.35 -1.90 8.25
N TYR A 194 -12.56 -2.36 7.27
CA TYR A 194 -11.22 -1.82 7.02
C TYR A 194 -11.05 -1.47 5.53
N SER A 195 -10.60 -0.24 5.28
CA SER A 195 -10.01 0.15 4.01
C SER A 195 -8.56 -0.30 3.99
N THR A 196 -8.14 -0.93 2.90
CA THR A 196 -6.78 -1.43 2.78
C THR A 196 -5.98 -0.53 1.84
N ARG A 197 -4.84 -0.03 2.32
CA ARG A 197 -3.94 0.88 1.59
C ARG A 197 -2.51 0.35 1.51
N GLU A 198 -1.82 0.61 0.41
CA GLU A 198 -0.40 0.31 0.22
C GLU A 198 0.38 1.60 -0.13
N PRO A 199 0.82 2.39 0.86
CA PRO A 199 1.55 3.62 0.57
C PRO A 199 2.85 3.35 -0.21
N ASP A 200 3.37 4.37 -0.89
CA ASP A 200 4.60 4.24 -1.67
C ASP A 200 5.84 4.21 -0.76
N ALA A 201 5.79 4.94 0.36
CA ALA A 201 6.68 4.74 1.49
C ALA A 201 5.98 5.16 2.79
N SER A 202 6.47 4.64 3.92
CA SER A 202 5.96 4.99 5.24
C SER A 202 7.06 4.89 6.29
N PHE A 203 6.98 5.73 7.31
CA PHE A 203 7.92 5.80 8.42
C PHE A 203 7.17 5.90 9.73
N GLY A 204 7.69 5.26 10.77
CA GLY A 204 7.12 5.40 12.09
C GLY A 204 7.91 4.73 13.19
N HIS A 205 7.47 4.94 14.41
CA HIS A 205 7.98 4.23 15.59
C HIS A 205 7.41 2.80 15.63
N PRO A 206 8.22 1.75 15.88
CA PRO A 206 7.79 0.35 15.82
C PRO A 206 6.77 -0.03 16.90
N GLU A 207 6.67 0.74 17.98
CA GLU A 207 5.64 0.55 19.01
C GLU A 207 4.27 1.16 18.63
N ALA A 208 4.18 1.91 17.53
CA ALA A 208 2.91 2.44 17.03
C ALA A 208 2.20 1.45 16.10
N GLN A 209 0.86 1.40 16.17
CA GLN A 209 0.06 0.54 15.27
C GLN A 209 0.09 1.01 13.81
N TYR A 210 0.18 2.33 13.61
CA TYR A 210 0.22 2.97 12.30
C TYR A 210 1.53 3.74 12.14
N PRO A 211 2.04 3.95 10.90
CA PRO A 211 3.15 4.86 10.68
C PRO A 211 2.80 6.28 11.12
N GLY A 212 3.81 7.09 11.45
CA GLY A 212 3.62 8.52 11.66
C GLY A 212 3.58 9.30 10.35
N VAL A 213 4.42 8.92 9.37
CA VAL A 213 4.52 9.59 8.07
C VAL A 213 4.18 8.62 6.94
N VAL A 214 3.33 9.06 6.02
CA VAL A 214 3.01 8.36 4.77
C VAL A 214 3.43 9.22 3.57
N ILE A 215 3.98 8.57 2.54
CA ILE A 215 4.38 9.21 1.28
C ILE A 215 3.63 8.56 0.12
N GLU A 216 3.02 9.39 -0.72
CA GLU A 216 2.29 9.02 -1.92
C GLU A 216 2.81 9.82 -3.12
N ILE A 217 3.14 9.12 -4.20
CA ILE A 217 3.58 9.72 -5.46
C ILE A 217 2.42 9.64 -6.45
N CYS A 218 1.76 10.77 -6.65
CA CYS A 218 0.55 10.92 -7.45
C CYS A 218 0.85 11.32 -8.89
N TYR A 219 -0.16 11.14 -9.76
CA TYR A 219 -0.17 11.66 -11.12
C TYR A 219 -1.06 12.90 -11.23
N SER A 220 -0.60 13.90 -11.99
CA SER A 220 -1.23 15.23 -12.12
C SER A 220 -2.69 15.23 -12.57
N GLN A 221 -3.12 14.13 -13.17
CA GLN A 221 -4.47 13.93 -13.65
C GLN A 221 -5.52 13.77 -12.52
N LYS A 222 -5.12 13.66 -11.25
CA LYS A 222 -6.03 13.36 -10.13
C LYS A 222 -5.76 14.13 -8.83
N ARG A 223 -5.25 15.38 -8.86
CA ARG A 223 -5.11 16.25 -7.66
C ARG A 223 -6.36 16.31 -6.76
N ARG A 224 -7.56 16.14 -7.33
CA ARG A 224 -8.84 16.13 -6.59
C ARG A 224 -8.97 14.99 -5.57
N ASP A 225 -8.23 13.89 -5.75
CA ASP A 225 -8.31 12.72 -4.87
C ASP A 225 -7.32 12.82 -3.68
N VAL A 226 -6.43 13.81 -3.67
CA VAL A 226 -5.37 13.95 -2.63
C VAL A 226 -5.93 14.32 -1.26
N ALA A 227 -6.89 15.25 -1.20
CA ALA A 227 -7.50 15.64 0.07
C ALA A 227 -8.25 14.47 0.70
N GLN A 228 -9.06 13.75 -0.10
CA GLN A 228 -9.75 12.54 0.37
C GLN A 228 -8.76 11.46 0.83
N LEU A 229 -7.63 11.29 0.12
CA LEU A 229 -6.60 10.34 0.52
C LEU A 229 -5.97 10.71 1.87
N ALA A 230 -5.70 11.99 2.10
CA ALA A 230 -5.20 12.49 3.36
C ALA A 230 -6.20 12.30 4.49
N ASP A 231 -7.49 12.57 4.25
CA ASP A 231 -8.58 12.32 5.19
C ASP A 231 -8.64 10.84 5.58
N GLU A 232 -8.56 9.93 4.60
CA GLU A 232 -8.57 8.49 4.89
C GLU A 232 -7.40 8.07 5.77
N TYR A 233 -6.19 8.57 5.54
CA TYR A 233 -5.04 8.21 6.40
C TYR A 233 -5.14 8.87 7.78
N ILE A 234 -5.48 10.15 7.85
CA ILE A 234 -5.37 10.94 9.08
C ILE A 234 -6.60 10.75 9.97
N LEU A 235 -7.81 10.90 9.41
CA LEU A 235 -9.05 10.82 10.19
C LEU A 235 -9.34 9.38 10.64
N ASN A 236 -9.20 8.39 9.74
CA ASN A 236 -9.47 7.00 10.11
C ASN A 236 -8.44 6.41 11.09
N THR A 237 -7.33 7.10 11.36
CA THR A 237 -6.37 6.67 12.39
C THR A 237 -6.35 7.60 13.60
N ASP A 238 -7.34 8.48 13.72
CA ASP A 238 -7.46 9.49 14.79
C ASP A 238 -6.18 10.33 14.94
N GLY A 239 -5.49 10.62 13.82
CA GLY A 239 -4.24 11.35 13.81
C GLY A 239 -3.01 10.56 14.24
N SER A 240 -3.08 9.23 14.29
CA SER A 240 -1.90 8.38 14.50
C SER A 240 -0.92 8.52 13.33
N ILE A 241 -1.44 8.62 12.11
CA ILE A 241 -0.68 9.14 10.96
C ILE A 241 -0.69 10.67 11.08
N LYS A 242 0.47 11.24 11.41
CA LYS A 242 0.65 12.67 11.70
C LYS A 242 0.98 13.50 10.46
N ALA A 243 1.54 12.90 9.41
CA ALA A 243 1.81 13.59 8.16
C ALA A 243 1.58 12.70 6.92
N VAL A 244 0.86 13.24 5.93
CA VAL A 244 0.70 12.62 4.61
C VAL A 244 1.35 13.54 3.57
N VAL A 245 2.43 13.05 2.96
CA VAL A 245 3.17 13.76 1.90
C VAL A 245 2.71 13.24 0.54
N CYS A 246 2.13 14.13 -0.27
CA CYS A 246 1.72 13.81 -1.63
C CYS A 246 2.60 14.56 -2.62
N VAL A 247 3.31 13.84 -3.48
CA VAL A 247 4.12 14.41 -4.56
C VAL A 247 3.42 14.14 -5.88
N ASP A 248 2.95 15.19 -6.53
CA ASP A 248 2.30 15.11 -7.82
C ASP A 248 3.29 15.41 -8.94
N ILE A 249 3.44 14.46 -9.87
CA ILE A 249 4.36 14.54 -11.02
C ILE A 249 3.54 14.48 -12.32
N ASP A 250 3.73 15.47 -13.21
CA ASP A 250 3.24 15.40 -14.58
C ASP A 250 4.21 14.63 -15.48
N TYR A 251 3.67 13.83 -16.40
CA TYR A 251 4.44 12.97 -17.31
C TYR A 251 4.09 13.15 -18.78
N LYS A 252 3.12 14.01 -19.12
CA LYS A 252 2.60 14.08 -20.49
C LYS A 252 3.23 15.19 -21.30
N GLN A 253 3.22 16.41 -20.76
CA GLN A 253 3.53 17.62 -21.53
C GLN A 253 4.38 18.65 -20.77
N SER A 254 4.56 18.44 -19.48
CA SER A 254 5.23 19.36 -18.58
C SER A 254 6.15 18.59 -17.64
N GLN A 255 7.26 19.21 -17.24
CA GLN A 255 8.12 18.70 -16.16
C GLN A 255 7.64 19.17 -14.78
N LYS A 256 6.49 19.84 -14.71
CA LYS A 256 5.94 20.38 -13.48
C LYS A 256 5.70 19.30 -12.44
N ALA A 257 6.11 19.60 -11.22
CA ALA A 257 5.81 18.76 -10.07
C ALA A 257 5.49 19.63 -8.84
N THR A 258 4.52 19.17 -8.06
CA THR A 258 4.03 19.86 -6.87
C THR A 258 4.05 18.95 -5.65
N LEU A 259 4.19 19.52 -4.47
CA LEU A 259 4.14 18.79 -3.20
C LEU A 259 2.98 19.31 -2.35
N SER A 260 2.30 18.42 -1.66
CA SER A 260 1.37 18.74 -0.58
C SER A 260 1.77 18.00 0.69
N VAL A 261 1.57 18.63 1.84
CA VAL A 261 1.72 17.99 3.15
C VAL A 261 0.46 18.24 3.94
N TRP A 262 -0.18 17.17 4.38
CA TRP A 262 -1.41 17.20 5.16
C TRP A 262 -1.14 16.73 6.58
N ARG A 263 -1.76 17.37 7.56
CA ARG A 263 -1.60 17.09 8.99
C ARG A 263 -2.94 17.14 9.72
N PRO A 264 -3.09 16.43 10.86
CA PRO A 264 -4.24 16.56 11.74
C PRO A 264 -4.26 17.92 12.44
N GLU A 265 -5.44 18.51 12.58
CA GLU A 265 -5.67 19.77 13.28
C GLU A 265 -6.96 19.71 14.12
N TYR A 266 -6.91 20.28 15.32
CA TYR A 266 -8.10 20.54 16.13
C TYR A 266 -8.53 22.00 15.92
N VAL A 267 -9.74 22.21 15.41
CA VAL A 267 -10.30 23.54 15.15
C VAL A 267 -11.54 23.79 16.01
N LYS A 268 -11.73 25.02 16.48
CA LYS A 268 -12.93 25.41 17.23
C LYS A 268 -13.88 26.22 16.35
N VAL A 269 -15.07 25.68 16.11
CA VAL A 269 -16.15 26.32 15.34
C VAL A 269 -17.38 26.41 16.22
N GLU A 270 -17.89 27.63 16.42
CA GLU A 270 -19.09 27.91 17.24
C GLU A 270 -19.03 27.30 18.67
N GLY A 271 -17.84 27.28 19.27
CA GLY A 271 -17.62 26.74 20.62
C GLY A 271 -17.52 25.20 20.71
N LYS A 272 -17.62 24.49 19.58
CA LYS A 272 -17.34 23.05 19.48
C LYS A 272 -15.97 22.83 18.85
N GLU A 273 -15.28 21.80 19.33
CA GLU A 273 -13.98 21.38 18.80
C GLU A 273 -14.17 20.26 17.78
N TYR A 274 -13.49 20.37 16.65
CA TYR A 274 -13.54 19.44 15.53
C TYR A 274 -12.14 18.97 15.22
N PHE A 275 -12.00 17.66 14.98
CA PHE A 275 -10.78 17.07 14.45
C PHE A 275 -10.91 17.00 12.93
N GLN A 276 -9.93 17.58 12.22
CA GLN A 276 -9.94 17.63 10.76
C GLN A 276 -8.54 17.46 10.19
N THR A 277 -8.49 17.23 8.87
CA THR A 277 -7.25 17.29 8.10
C THR A 277 -7.05 18.67 7.53
N THR A 278 -5.83 19.22 7.63
CA THR A 278 -5.45 20.50 7.02
C THR A 278 -4.21 20.31 6.14
N ALA A 279 -4.21 20.95 4.97
CA ALA A 279 -3.02 21.05 4.13
C ALA A 279 -2.10 22.15 4.68
N ASP A 280 -1.03 21.76 5.35
CA ASP A 280 0.05 22.67 5.77
C ASP A 280 0.82 23.20 4.55
N VAL A 281 0.94 22.36 3.53
CA VAL A 281 1.40 22.73 2.19
C VAL A 281 0.39 22.22 1.18
N ASP A 282 -0.19 23.09 0.35
CA ASP A 282 -1.15 22.69 -0.70
C ASP A 282 -0.57 22.90 -2.11
N ALA A 283 -0.14 21.79 -2.72
CA ALA A 283 0.36 21.68 -4.09
C ALA A 283 1.34 22.79 -4.46
N GLN A 284 2.27 23.06 -3.54
CA GLN A 284 3.34 24.00 -3.77
C GLN A 284 4.23 23.45 -4.88
N THR A 285 4.48 24.28 -5.89
CA THR A 285 5.32 23.87 -7.02
C THR A 285 6.78 23.85 -6.60
N PHE A 286 7.43 22.69 -6.70
CA PHE A 286 8.88 22.57 -6.46
C PHE A 286 9.68 22.42 -7.76
N ARG A 287 9.02 22.06 -8.86
CA ARG A 287 9.61 22.00 -10.21
C ARG A 287 8.68 22.69 -11.21
N THR A 288 9.20 23.65 -11.96
CA THR A 288 8.45 24.37 -13.00
C THR A 288 8.18 23.49 -14.22
N ASP A 289 7.35 23.98 -15.15
CA ASP A 289 7.08 23.30 -16.41
C ASP A 289 8.33 23.03 -17.26
N ASP A 290 9.34 23.91 -17.14
CA ASP A 290 10.65 23.79 -17.81
C ASP A 290 11.64 22.89 -17.05
N GLY A 291 11.24 22.35 -15.90
CA GLY A 291 12.07 21.46 -15.09
C GLY A 291 13.03 22.15 -14.13
N ILE A 292 12.85 23.45 -13.89
CA ILE A 292 13.70 24.27 -13.01
C ILE A 292 13.17 24.15 -11.58
N PRO A 293 14.04 23.96 -10.55
CA PRO A 293 13.61 24.00 -9.17
C PRO A 293 13.07 25.38 -8.78
N VAL A 294 11.98 25.42 -8.03
CA VAL A 294 11.46 26.67 -7.46
C VAL A 294 12.20 26.95 -6.16
N GLU A 295 12.98 28.02 -6.14
CA GLU A 295 13.71 28.48 -4.94
C GLU A 295 12.74 28.66 -3.75
N ASP A 296 13.23 28.43 -2.53
CA ASP A 296 12.48 28.44 -1.26
C ASP A 296 11.43 27.35 -1.02
N THR A 297 11.14 26.48 -2.00
CA THR A 297 10.25 25.33 -1.75
C THR A 297 11.01 24.19 -1.06
N THR A 298 10.50 23.75 0.08
CA THR A 298 11.09 22.65 0.87
C THR A 298 10.02 21.73 1.43
N LEU A 299 10.25 20.43 1.39
CA LEU A 299 9.52 19.47 2.23
C LEU A 299 10.12 19.51 3.64
N ARG A 300 9.27 19.74 4.65
CA ARG A 300 9.66 19.74 6.06
C ARG A 300 8.81 18.74 6.84
N LEU A 301 9.46 17.83 7.53
CA LEU A 301 8.84 16.85 8.42
C LEU A 301 9.47 16.97 9.80
N SER A 302 8.67 17.31 10.81
CA SER A 302 9.16 17.33 12.19
C SER A 302 9.46 15.91 12.64
N LEU A 303 10.46 15.71 13.51
CA LEU A 303 10.63 14.41 14.18
C LEU A 303 9.36 13.98 14.91
N ARG A 304 8.55 14.95 15.38
CA ARG A 304 7.26 14.68 16.00
C ARG A 304 6.23 14.08 15.04
N ASP A 305 6.40 14.24 13.73
CA ASP A 305 5.51 13.63 12.73
C ASP A 305 5.69 12.10 12.65
N PHE A 306 6.77 11.52 13.20
CA PHE A 306 7.11 10.09 13.04
C PHE A 306 6.54 9.18 14.15
N ALA A 307 5.82 9.72 15.13
CA ALA A 307 5.24 8.94 16.23
C ALA A 307 3.94 9.53 16.76
N THR A 308 3.19 8.73 17.53
CA THR A 308 1.97 9.18 18.21
C THR A 308 2.31 10.04 19.44
N ASP A 309 1.37 10.88 19.89
CA ASP A 309 1.60 11.77 21.04
C ASP A 309 2.03 11.02 22.32
N PRO A 310 1.45 9.84 22.68
CA PRO A 310 1.91 9.07 23.83
C PRO A 310 3.38 8.65 23.76
N LEU A 311 3.89 8.34 22.57
CA LEU A 311 5.30 7.97 22.38
C LEU A 311 6.22 9.20 22.46
N LEU A 312 5.70 10.39 22.15
CA LEU A 312 6.42 11.66 22.20
C LEU A 312 6.47 12.27 23.60
N GLU A 313 5.70 11.80 24.58
CA GLU A 313 5.69 12.33 25.95
C GLU A 313 7.09 12.33 26.60
N LYS A 314 7.90 11.33 26.28
CA LYS A 314 9.29 11.18 26.76
C LYS A 314 10.29 12.09 26.04
N TYR A 315 9.88 12.73 24.94
CA TYR A 315 10.70 13.49 24.01
C TYR A 315 10.10 14.88 23.77
N ALA A 316 9.73 15.58 24.84
CA ALA A 316 9.05 16.88 24.75
C ALA A 316 9.89 17.99 24.09
N ASP A 317 11.22 17.85 24.11
CA ASP A 317 12.22 18.83 23.67
C ASP A 317 12.67 18.65 22.21
N ILE A 318 12.24 17.59 21.51
CA ILE A 318 12.64 17.37 20.11
C ILE A 318 11.91 18.36 19.18
N ASN A 319 12.69 19.07 18.38
CA ASN A 319 12.22 20.09 17.44
C ASN A 319 12.94 20.05 16.08
N GLN A 320 13.80 19.05 15.87
CA GLN A 320 14.52 18.85 14.63
C GLN A 320 13.54 18.43 13.54
N GLU A 321 13.90 18.77 12.31
CA GLU A 321 13.10 18.51 11.13
C GLU A 321 13.97 17.88 10.05
N VAL A 322 13.42 16.90 9.35
CA VAL A 322 13.92 16.47 8.05
C VAL A 322 13.53 17.54 7.04
N VAL A 323 14.51 18.06 6.31
CA VAL A 323 14.32 19.13 5.31
C VAL A 323 14.87 18.70 3.96
N ILE A 324 14.00 18.66 2.94
CA ILE A 324 14.38 18.29 1.57
C ILE A 324 14.04 19.44 0.64
N THR A 325 15.05 19.99 -0.03
CA THR A 325 14.93 21.16 -0.89
C THR A 325 14.30 20.82 -2.24
N ALA A 326 13.69 21.81 -2.90
CA ALA A 326 13.26 21.71 -4.30
C ALA A 326 14.38 21.24 -5.24
N GLN A 327 15.63 21.65 -4.98
CA GLN A 327 16.79 21.21 -5.74
C GLN A 327 17.02 19.70 -5.61
N GLN A 328 16.97 19.16 -4.39
CA GLN A 328 17.07 17.71 -4.16
C GLN A 328 15.90 16.96 -4.81
N LEU A 329 14.66 17.43 -4.61
CA LEU A 329 13.47 16.81 -5.22
C LEU A 329 13.57 16.79 -6.76
N CYS A 330 14.00 17.90 -7.38
CA CYS A 330 14.22 17.95 -8.83
C CYS A 330 15.33 16.99 -9.28
N ALA A 331 16.44 16.92 -8.55
CA ALA A 331 17.52 15.98 -8.86
C ALA A 331 17.06 14.52 -8.76
N PHE A 332 16.19 14.20 -7.80
CA PHE A 332 15.59 12.87 -7.69
C PHE A 332 14.73 12.55 -8.91
N LEU A 333 13.88 13.48 -9.35
CA LEU A 333 13.08 13.30 -10.56
C LEU A 333 13.93 13.15 -11.82
N GLN A 334 14.92 14.02 -12.02
CA GLN A 334 15.83 13.94 -13.17
C GLN A 334 16.53 12.59 -13.26
N SER A 335 17.00 12.07 -12.11
CA SER A 335 17.62 10.74 -12.07
C SER A 335 16.61 9.63 -12.38
N ALA A 336 15.37 9.76 -11.93
CA ALA A 336 14.30 8.81 -12.18
C ALA A 336 13.86 8.80 -13.66
N GLU A 337 13.76 9.98 -14.28
CA GLU A 337 13.51 10.17 -15.71
C GLU A 337 14.62 9.56 -16.56
N ALA A 338 15.89 9.85 -16.23
CA ALA A 338 17.05 9.27 -16.90
C ALA A 338 17.06 7.74 -16.81
N ARG A 339 16.72 7.18 -15.65
CA ARG A 339 16.58 5.73 -15.44
C ARG A 339 15.51 5.12 -16.34
N GLN A 340 14.34 5.77 -16.45
CA GLN A 340 13.25 5.31 -17.32
C GLN A 340 13.64 5.41 -18.80
N SER A 341 14.28 6.51 -19.20
CA SER A 341 14.79 6.70 -20.56
C SER A 341 15.74 5.57 -20.95
N ALA A 342 16.76 5.30 -20.12
CA ALA A 342 17.72 4.22 -20.38
C ALA A 342 17.05 2.85 -20.48
N GLN A 343 16.00 2.57 -19.69
CA GLN A 343 15.23 1.32 -19.82
C GLN A 343 14.47 1.23 -21.14
N LYS A 344 13.81 2.32 -21.57
CA LYS A 344 13.03 2.36 -22.82
C LYS A 344 13.94 2.22 -24.04
N HIS A 345 15.10 2.88 -24.01
CA HIS A 345 16.05 2.90 -25.12
C HIS A 345 17.08 1.75 -25.07
N HIS A 346 17.03 0.90 -24.05
CA HIS A 346 17.99 -0.19 -23.82
C HIS A 346 19.44 0.31 -23.75
N GLU A 347 19.63 1.48 -23.15
CA GLU A 347 20.91 2.15 -22.99
C GLU A 347 21.57 1.78 -21.66
N GLY A 348 22.89 1.94 -21.62
CA GLY A 348 23.73 1.64 -20.46
C GLY A 348 24.66 0.45 -20.68
N SER A 349 25.56 0.24 -19.73
CA SER A 349 26.49 -0.87 -19.79
C SER A 349 25.77 -2.19 -19.49
N VAL A 350 26.02 -3.19 -20.33
CA VAL A 350 25.56 -4.56 -20.11
C VAL A 350 26.76 -5.48 -20.02
N ASN A 351 26.67 -6.48 -19.15
CA ASN A 351 27.68 -7.53 -19.09
C ASN A 351 27.62 -8.37 -20.36
N THR A 352 28.76 -8.52 -21.04
CA THR A 352 28.91 -9.48 -22.13
C THR A 352 29.38 -10.82 -21.56
N ILE A 353 28.79 -11.91 -22.04
CA ILE A 353 29.32 -13.23 -21.73
C ILE A 353 30.63 -13.41 -22.49
N ARG A 354 31.61 -14.07 -21.85
CA ARG A 354 32.87 -14.42 -22.52
C ARG A 354 32.56 -15.24 -23.80
N PRO A 355 33.27 -14.99 -24.92
CA PRO A 355 33.08 -15.78 -26.14
C PRO A 355 33.19 -17.28 -25.87
N GLY A 356 32.32 -18.08 -26.50
CA GLY A 356 32.30 -19.54 -26.35
C GLY A 356 31.53 -20.07 -25.12
N VAL A 357 31.08 -19.22 -24.20
CA VAL A 357 30.28 -19.65 -23.04
C VAL A 357 28.80 -19.73 -23.41
N LEU A 358 28.16 -20.88 -23.13
CA LEU A 358 26.72 -21.06 -23.33
C LEU A 358 25.93 -20.72 -22.05
N LYS A 359 24.80 -20.02 -22.22
CA LYS A 359 23.85 -19.76 -21.13
C LYS A 359 23.02 -21.02 -20.86
N ARG A 360 23.17 -21.64 -19.68
CA ARG A 360 22.29 -22.74 -19.25
C ARG A 360 20.93 -22.16 -18.86
N ARG A 361 19.88 -22.45 -19.62
CA ARG A 361 18.50 -22.13 -19.23
C ARG A 361 18.09 -23.02 -18.05
N ARG A 362 17.52 -22.42 -17.00
CA ARG A 362 16.95 -23.16 -15.87
C ARG A 362 15.75 -23.97 -16.39
N ARG A 363 15.73 -25.29 -16.14
CA ARG A 363 14.51 -26.08 -16.31
C ARG A 363 13.52 -25.61 -15.25
N ILE A 364 12.26 -25.38 -15.63
CA ILE A 364 11.21 -25.04 -14.67
C ILE A 364 11.17 -26.20 -13.67
N THR A 365 11.51 -25.93 -12.41
CA THR A 365 11.28 -26.90 -11.33
C THR A 365 9.76 -27.04 -11.21
N PRO A 366 9.19 -28.24 -11.38
CA PRO A 366 7.79 -28.47 -11.04
C PRO A 366 7.59 -28.02 -9.59
N SER A 367 6.54 -27.24 -9.32
CA SER A 367 6.18 -26.90 -7.94
C SER A 367 5.96 -28.21 -7.19
N ASP A 368 6.56 -28.36 -6.00
CA ASP A 368 6.37 -29.52 -5.14
C ASP A 368 4.92 -29.60 -4.71
N ALA A 369 4.08 -30.25 -5.52
CA ALA A 369 2.86 -30.86 -5.05
C ALA A 369 3.28 -32.09 -4.23
N THR A 370 3.70 -31.88 -2.99
CA THR A 370 3.88 -32.96 -2.02
C THR A 370 2.53 -33.61 -1.76
N GLY A 371 2.40 -34.86 -2.20
CA GLY A 371 1.22 -35.67 -1.97
C GLY A 371 1.30 -37.04 -2.61
N SER A 372 2.28 -37.86 -2.17
CA SER A 372 2.19 -39.31 -1.97
C SER A 372 3.55 -39.93 -2.17
N ASP A 373 4.07 -40.50 -1.08
CA ASP A 373 5.26 -41.35 -1.01
C ASP A 373 5.28 -42.41 -2.10
N ASP A 374 6.44 -42.56 -2.76
CA ASP A 374 7.14 -43.83 -2.97
C ASP A 374 8.41 -43.58 -3.81
N GLU A 375 9.57 -43.55 -3.14
CA GLU A 375 10.88 -43.83 -3.75
C GLU A 375 11.41 -45.11 -3.08
N PRO A 376 12.34 -45.90 -3.67
CA PRO A 376 13.07 -45.65 -4.91
C PRO A 376 13.14 -46.88 -5.85
N THR A 377 13.48 -46.67 -7.13
CA THR A 377 14.30 -47.68 -7.84
C THR A 377 15.32 -47.00 -8.74
N SER A 378 16.57 -47.05 -8.26
CA SER A 378 17.77 -46.85 -9.06
C SER A 378 17.90 -48.02 -10.04
N GLU A 379 17.91 -47.78 -11.36
CA GLU A 379 18.57 -48.69 -12.28
C GLU A 379 19.42 -47.98 -13.34
N ARG A 380 20.57 -48.62 -13.55
CA ARG A 380 21.74 -48.23 -14.32
C ARG A 380 21.46 -48.12 -15.83
N ALA A 381 22.11 -47.11 -16.40
CA ALA A 381 22.96 -47.18 -17.60
C ALA A 381 22.67 -48.27 -18.65
N THR A 382 22.26 -47.83 -19.83
CA THR A 382 22.67 -48.45 -21.10
C THR A 382 23.17 -47.41 -22.09
N LYS A 383 24.48 -47.45 -22.33
CA LYS A 383 25.13 -47.03 -23.57
C LYS A 383 24.49 -47.74 -24.76
N ARG A 384 24.12 -47.03 -25.81
CA ARG A 384 24.33 -47.40 -27.23
C ARG A 384 24.48 -46.12 -28.05
N GLY A 385 25.54 -46.06 -28.85
CA GLY A 385 25.89 -44.90 -29.68
C GLY A 385 25.58 -45.08 -31.16
N ARG A 386 26.12 -44.11 -31.93
CA ARG A 386 26.15 -43.86 -33.40
C ARG A 386 25.03 -42.93 -33.91
N SER A 387 25.43 -41.71 -34.31
CA SER A 387 25.58 -41.18 -35.70
C SER A 387 24.22 -40.98 -36.37
N ASP A 388 23.89 -39.91 -37.08
CA ASP A 388 24.58 -38.77 -37.69
C ASP A 388 23.47 -37.79 -38.08
N SER A 389 23.73 -36.49 -38.11
CA SER A 389 23.37 -35.62 -39.25
C SER A 389 23.52 -34.15 -38.84
N ASP A 390 24.52 -33.54 -39.46
CA ASP A 390 24.83 -32.13 -39.44
C ASP A 390 23.66 -31.26 -39.95
N TYR A 391 23.38 -30.16 -39.26
CA TYR A 391 22.69 -29.03 -39.85
C TYR A 391 23.34 -27.72 -39.39
N HIS A 392 24.17 -27.16 -40.27
CA HIS A 392 24.69 -25.80 -40.18
C HIS A 392 23.73 -24.84 -40.90
N PRO A 393 23.17 -23.81 -40.24
CA PRO A 393 22.63 -22.67 -40.95
C PRO A 393 23.77 -21.67 -41.24
N SER A 394 24.04 -21.50 -42.53
CA SER A 394 25.08 -20.63 -43.10
C SER A 394 24.94 -19.17 -42.67
N SER A 395 26.09 -18.59 -42.31
CA SER A 395 26.33 -17.17 -42.19
C SER A 395 26.18 -16.47 -43.55
N LEU A 396 25.38 -15.42 -43.61
CA LEU A 396 25.44 -14.42 -44.69
C LEU A 396 26.35 -13.27 -44.21
N SER A 397 27.64 -13.37 -44.55
CA SER A 397 28.53 -12.22 -44.64
C SER A 397 28.28 -11.55 -45.98
N GLY A 398 27.79 -10.30 -45.94
CA GLY A 398 27.84 -9.41 -47.08
C GLY A 398 29.28 -8.99 -47.35
N GLU A 399 29.68 -9.03 -48.61
CA GLU A 399 30.93 -8.44 -49.08
C GLU A 399 30.63 -7.51 -50.25
N SER A 400 31.19 -6.31 -50.16
CA SER A 400 31.08 -5.19 -51.10
C SER A 400 31.82 -5.44 -52.40
N THR A 401 31.26 -4.99 -53.52
CA THR A 401 31.91 -4.30 -54.65
C THR A 401 30.78 -3.87 -55.60
N VAL A 402 30.67 -2.66 -56.15
CA VAL A 402 31.61 -1.60 -56.59
C VAL A 402 31.02 -0.24 -56.27
#